data_AF-W8RPJ1-F1
#
_entry.id   AF-W8RPJ1-F1
#
_cell.length_a   1.000
_cell.length_b   1.000
_cell.length_c   1.000
_cell.angle_alpha   90.00
_cell.angle_beta   90.00
_cell.angle_gamma   90.00
#
_symmetry.space_group_name_H-M   'P 1'
#
loop_
_entity.id
_entity.type
_entity.pdbx_description
1 polymer ?
#
loop_
_entity_poly.entity_id
_entity_poly.type
_entity_poly.pdbx_seq_one_letter_code
_entity_poly.pdbx_strand_id
1 'polypeptide(L)'
;MRARIYRPAKSAMSSGMAKTQEWVLEFTRDSARQIDPLMGWTSSSDMNSQVRLRFDTLEAARDYAEEHEIDAIVVQPKPRKPNIRPGGYGDNFATNRRTVWTH
;
A
#
# COMPACT_ATOMS: atom_id res chain seq x y z
N MET A 1 -6.22 -4.56 20.36
CA MET A 1 -6.21 -4.79 18.90
C MET A 1 -5.21 -3.84 18.28
N ARG A 2 -4.33 -4.34 17.40
CA ARG A 2 -3.34 -3.49 16.72
C ARG A 2 -3.82 -3.17 15.31
N ALA A 3 -3.51 -1.96 14.85
CA ALA A 3 -3.79 -1.53 13.49
C ALA A 3 -2.54 -0.95 12.84
N ARG A 4 -2.58 -0.84 11.51
CA ARG A 4 -1.60 -0.10 10.72
C ARG A 4 -2.28 1.03 9.99
N ILE A 5 -1.65 2.21 10.04
CA ILE A 5 -2.03 3.36 9.21
C ILE A 5 -0.96 3.52 8.13
N TYR A 6 -1.35 3.44 6.86
CA TYR A 6 -0.41 3.47 5.74
C TYR A 6 -1.06 3.97 4.45
N ARG A 7 -0.25 4.40 3.48
CA ARG A 7 -0.70 4.60 2.09
C ARG A 7 -0.42 3.35 1.26
N PRO A 8 -1.41 2.80 0.53
CA PRO A 8 -1.20 1.60 -0.29
C PRO A 8 -0.12 1.80 -1.35
N ALA A 9 0.68 0.77 -1.57
CA ALA A 9 1.64 0.74 -2.67
C ALA A 9 0.93 0.54 -4.02
N LYS A 10 1.53 1.07 -5.09
CA LYS A 10 1.08 0.81 -6.47
C LYS A 10 1.20 -0.69 -6.76
N SER A 11 0.20 -1.28 -7.41
CA SER A 11 0.33 -2.64 -7.95
C SER A 11 1.50 -2.70 -8.94
N ALA A 12 2.31 -3.75 -8.85
CA ALA A 12 3.43 -3.95 -9.76
C ALA A 12 2.96 -4.10 -11.22
N MET A 13 1.79 -4.73 -11.42
CA MET A 13 1.25 -5.10 -12.73
C MET A 13 0.48 -3.97 -13.43
N SER A 14 0.10 -2.90 -12.73
CA SER A 14 -0.65 -1.78 -13.33
C SER A 14 0.07 -0.46 -13.16
N SER A 15 -0.08 0.46 -14.12
CA SER A 15 0.55 1.79 -14.07
C SER A 15 -0.20 2.81 -13.21
N GLY A 16 -1.48 2.56 -12.91
CA GLY A 16 -2.36 3.52 -12.22
C GLY A 16 -1.94 3.83 -10.78
N MET A 17 -1.96 5.12 -10.41
CA MET A 17 -1.55 5.62 -9.08
C MET A 17 -2.71 6.09 -8.20
N ALA A 18 -3.96 6.07 -8.69
CA ALA A 18 -5.10 6.65 -7.99
C ALA A 18 -5.28 6.08 -6.56
N LYS A 19 -5.09 4.76 -6.40
CA LYS A 19 -5.25 4.05 -5.11
C LYS A 19 -4.11 4.26 -4.11
N THR A 20 -3.07 5.01 -4.46
CA THR A 20 -1.92 5.24 -3.55
C THR A 20 -2.03 6.57 -2.80
N GLN A 21 -3.05 7.38 -3.08
CA GLN A 21 -3.20 8.73 -2.50
C GLN A 21 -3.88 8.71 -1.12
N GLU A 22 -4.84 7.82 -0.91
CA GLU A 22 -5.59 7.70 0.34
C GLU A 22 -4.77 7.05 1.45
N TRP A 23 -4.99 7.49 2.69
CA TRP A 23 -4.52 6.82 3.90
C TRP A 23 -5.49 5.71 4.28
N VAL A 24 -4.96 4.58 4.73
CA VAL A 24 -5.75 3.41 5.10
C VAL A 24 -5.37 2.97 6.50
N LEU A 25 -6.38 2.84 7.37
CA LEU A 25 -6.28 2.13 8.63
C LEU A 25 -6.79 0.71 8.42
N GLU A 26 -5.94 -0.28 8.70
CA GLU A 26 -6.26 -1.70 8.58
C GLU A 26 -5.85 -2.43 9.85
N PHE A 27 -6.74 -3.26 10.39
CA PHE A 27 -6.46 -4.06 11.58
C PHE A 27 -5.50 -5.21 11.25
N THR A 28 -4.55 -5.45 12.15
CA THR A 28 -3.74 -6.67 12.09
C THR A 28 -4.59 -7.84 12.55
N ARG A 29 -4.38 -9.01 11.93
CA ARG A 29 -5.09 -10.22 12.31
C ARG A 29 -4.78 -10.60 13.75
N ASP A 30 -5.82 -10.84 14.52
CA ASP A 30 -5.70 -11.27 15.91
C ASP A 30 -5.68 -12.80 16.04
N SER A 31 -6.34 -13.50 15.11
CA SER A 31 -6.41 -14.97 15.08
C SER A 31 -5.87 -15.58 13.79
N ALA A 32 -5.33 -16.79 13.92
CA ALA A 32 -4.91 -17.60 12.77
C ALA A 32 -6.15 -18.08 11.99
N ARG A 33 -6.02 -18.14 10.66
CA ARG A 33 -7.03 -18.75 9.81
C ARG A 33 -7.01 -20.26 9.96
N GLN A 34 -8.18 -20.87 9.93
CA GLN A 34 -8.35 -22.32 10.01
C GLN A 34 -9.00 -22.83 8.72
N ILE A 35 -8.76 -24.09 8.39
CA ILE A 35 -9.39 -24.75 7.26
C ILE A 35 -10.58 -25.53 7.81
N ASP A 36 -11.77 -25.27 7.28
CA ASP A 36 -12.97 -26.02 7.60
C ASP A 36 -12.80 -27.50 7.21
N PRO A 37 -13.08 -28.45 8.12
CA PRO A 37 -12.81 -29.87 7.88
C PRO A 37 -13.75 -30.53 6.86
N LEU A 38 -14.92 -29.94 6.57
CA LEU A 38 -15.91 -30.53 5.69
C LEU A 38 -15.72 -30.06 4.24
N MET A 39 -15.67 -28.74 4.03
CA MET A 39 -15.64 -28.11 2.71
C MET A 39 -14.25 -27.59 2.32
N GLY A 40 -13.31 -27.49 3.27
CA GLY A 40 -11.96 -26.96 3.01
C GLY A 40 -11.90 -25.44 2.89
N TRP A 41 -12.93 -24.71 3.32
CA TRP A 41 -12.94 -23.25 3.25
C TRP A 41 -12.04 -22.62 4.31
N THR A 42 -11.47 -21.47 3.97
CA THR A 42 -10.69 -20.68 4.93
C THR A 42 -11.64 -19.95 5.88
N SER A 43 -11.73 -20.44 7.11
CA SER A 43 -12.53 -19.85 8.19
C SER A 43 -11.68 -18.97 9.11
N SER A 44 -12.31 -17.97 9.72
CA SER A 44 -11.70 -17.11 10.74
C SER A 44 -12.78 -16.58 11.67
N SER A 45 -12.47 -16.49 12.97
CA SER A 45 -13.30 -15.82 13.97
C SER A 45 -13.05 -14.31 14.07
N ASP A 46 -12.01 -13.80 13.37
CA ASP A 46 -11.62 -12.39 13.39
C ASP A 46 -12.36 -11.61 12.30
N MET A 47 -13.41 -10.89 12.71
CA MET A 47 -14.20 -10.03 11.84
C MET A 47 -13.46 -8.74 11.44
N ASN A 48 -12.59 -8.23 12.31
CA ASN A 48 -11.90 -6.96 12.12
C ASN A 48 -10.85 -7.04 11.02
N SER A 49 -10.32 -8.24 10.75
CA SER A 49 -9.40 -8.49 9.64
C SER A 49 -9.93 -8.11 8.24
N GLN A 50 -11.25 -7.89 8.10
CA GLN A 50 -11.90 -7.51 6.85
C GLN A 50 -12.13 -6.00 6.73
N VAL A 51 -12.01 -5.26 7.84
CA VAL A 51 -12.31 -3.83 7.90
C VAL A 51 -11.13 -3.01 7.40
N ARG A 52 -11.41 -2.09 6.48
CA ARG A 52 -10.45 -1.10 5.97
C ARG A 52 -11.10 0.26 5.94
N LEU A 53 -10.58 1.18 6.74
CA LEU A 53 -11.06 2.55 6.80
C LEU A 53 -10.14 3.43 5.97
N ARG A 54 -10.71 4.37 5.22
CA ARG A 54 -9.97 5.27 4.33
C ARG A 54 -10.10 6.71 4.81
N PHE A 55 -9.00 7.43 4.74
CA PHE A 55 -8.87 8.81 5.20
C PHE A 55 -8.11 9.63 4.17
N ASP A 56 -8.42 10.92 4.10
CA ASP A 56 -7.72 11.85 3.22
C ASP A 56 -6.36 12.28 3.78
N THR A 57 -6.24 12.35 5.11
CA THR A 57 -5.03 12.80 5.81
C THR A 57 -4.54 11.79 6.84
N LEU A 58 -3.27 11.89 7.22
CA LEU A 58 -2.68 11.06 8.26
C LEU A 58 -3.27 11.41 9.63
N GLU A 59 -3.49 12.70 9.86
CA GLU A 59 -4.04 13.26 11.08
C GLU A 59 -5.44 12.70 11.34
N ALA A 60 -6.33 12.72 10.34
CA ALA A 60 -7.68 12.16 10.49
C ALA A 60 -7.67 10.66 10.84
N ALA A 61 -6.72 9.90 10.28
CA ALA A 61 -6.57 8.48 10.62
C ALA A 61 -6.03 8.26 12.05
N ARG A 62 -5.18 9.18 12.54
CA ARG A 62 -4.64 9.13 13.91
C ARG A 62 -5.69 9.53 14.93
N ASP A 63 -6.41 10.61 14.69
CA ASP A 63 -7.47 11.10 15.57
C ASP A 63 -8.55 10.03 15.74
N TYR A 64 -8.95 9.38 14.64
CA TYR A 64 -9.89 8.26 14.70
C TYR A 64 -9.35 7.08 15.53
N ALA A 65 -8.07 6.75 15.39
CA ALA A 65 -7.45 5.67 16.15
C ALA A 65 -7.37 6.00 17.64
N GLU A 66 -7.08 7.25 17.99
CA GLU A 66 -7.02 7.73 19.38
C GLU A 66 -8.41 7.74 20.03
N GLU A 67 -9.43 8.25 19.33
CA GLU A 67 -10.83 8.30 19.81
C GLU A 67 -11.40 6.90 20.08
N HIS A 68 -10.98 5.90 19.30
CA HIS A 68 -11.46 4.52 19.41
C HIS A 68 -10.50 3.61 20.20
N GLU A 69 -9.49 4.18 20.87
CA GLU A 69 -8.49 3.44 21.66
C GLU A 69 -7.77 2.32 20.87
N ILE A 70 -7.50 2.55 19.59
CA ILE A 70 -6.85 1.61 18.68
C ILE A 70 -5.33 1.84 18.69
N ASP A 71 -4.56 0.82 19.08
CA ASP A 71 -3.08 0.83 19.01
C ASP A 71 -2.62 0.75 17.54
N ALA A 72 -2.42 1.92 16.91
CA ALA A 72 -2.12 2.04 15.49
C ALA A 72 -0.66 2.44 15.22
N ILE A 73 0.04 1.63 14.41
CA ILE A 73 1.40 1.93 13.95
C ILE A 73 1.35 2.65 12.60
N VAL A 74 2.02 3.79 12.50
CA VAL A 74 2.09 4.57 11.25
C VAL A 74 3.26 4.12 10.39
N VAL A 75 2.97 3.72 9.16
CA VAL A 75 3.96 3.37 8.15
C VAL A 75 4.07 4.51 7.14
N GLN A 76 5.24 5.15 7.11
CA GLN A 76 5.49 6.26 6.21
C GLN A 76 5.44 5.82 4.74
N PRO A 77 4.76 6.58 3.87
CA PRO A 77 4.72 6.28 2.44
C PRO A 77 6.10 6.39 1.80
N LYS A 78 6.37 5.53 0.82
CA LYS A 78 7.57 5.59 -0.02
C LYS A 78 7.18 6.01 -1.44
N PRO A 79 7.04 7.32 -1.72
CA PRO A 79 6.63 7.79 -3.03
C PRO A 79 7.71 7.51 -4.07
N ARG A 80 7.28 7.10 -5.26
CA ARG A 80 8.18 6.93 -6.41
C ARG A 80 8.67 8.30 -6.86
N LYS A 81 9.99 8.46 -7.01
CA LYS A 81 10.57 9.66 -7.63
C LYS A 81 10.18 9.77 -9.10
N PRO A 82 9.89 10.97 -9.62
CA PRO A 82 9.71 11.18 -11.05
C PRO A 82 10.93 10.68 -11.84
N ASN A 83 10.70 9.97 -12.95
CA ASN A 83 11.79 9.60 -13.85
C ASN A 83 12.04 10.75 -14.83
N ILE A 84 12.95 11.65 -14.46
CA ILE A 84 13.30 12.82 -15.26
C ILE A 84 14.48 12.43 -16.15
N ARG A 85 14.28 12.40 -17.47
CA ARG A 85 15.34 12.15 -18.47
C ARG A 85 15.82 13.51 -19.01
N PRO A 86 17.05 13.97 -18.71
CA PRO A 86 17.51 15.31 -19.08
C PRO A 86 17.47 15.61 -20.58
N GLY A 87 17.81 14.64 -21.45
CA GLY A 87 17.69 14.76 -22.91
C GLY A 87 16.44 14.07 -23.48
N GLY A 88 15.50 13.67 -22.63
CA GLY A 88 14.19 13.14 -23.02
C GLY A 88 14.27 11.87 -23.88
N TYR A 89 13.71 11.96 -25.09
CA TYR A 89 13.77 10.87 -26.07
C TYR A 89 15.12 10.85 -26.82
N GLY A 90 15.79 11.99 -26.98
CA GLY A 90 17.09 12.11 -27.66
C GLY A 90 18.22 11.35 -26.95
N ASP A 91 18.12 11.20 -25.63
CA ASP A 91 19.01 10.35 -24.82
C ASP A 91 19.07 8.89 -25.31
N ASN A 92 18.05 8.44 -26.05
CA ASN A 92 18.06 7.09 -26.60
C ASN A 92 19.20 6.89 -27.63
N PHE A 93 19.61 7.94 -28.33
CA PHE A 93 20.59 7.92 -29.43
C PHE A 93 21.86 8.74 -29.14
N ALA A 94 22.03 9.24 -27.92
CA ALA A 94 23.15 10.11 -27.57
C ALA A 94 24.51 9.39 -27.72
N THR A 95 25.48 10.08 -28.34
CA THR A 95 26.82 9.52 -28.61
C THR A 95 27.59 9.16 -27.35
N ASN A 96 27.27 9.77 -26.21
CA ASN A 96 27.88 9.52 -24.91
C ASN A 96 27.22 8.36 -24.12
N ARG A 97 26.27 7.63 -24.71
CA ARG A 97 25.56 6.53 -24.06
C ARG A 97 26.48 5.30 -23.91
N ARG A 98 26.60 4.77 -22.69
CA ARG A 98 27.45 3.60 -22.38
C ARG A 98 26.94 2.26 -22.94
N THR A 99 25.66 2.17 -23.30
CA THR A 99 25.03 0.94 -23.79
C THR A 99 24.10 1.29 -24.94
N VAL A 100 24.26 0.65 -26.10
CA VAL A 100 23.45 0.92 -27.29
C VAL A 100 21.98 0.57 -27.01
N TRP A 101 21.03 1.31 -27.61
CA TRP A 101 19.64 0.89 -27.58
C TRP A 101 19.44 -0.28 -28.53
N THR A 102 19.16 -1.46 -28.00
CA THR A 102 18.78 -2.65 -28.78
C THR A 102 17.31 -2.98 -28.53
N HIS A 103 16.66 -3.54 -29.56
CA HIS A 103 15.27 -3.98 -29.52
C HIS A 103 15.06 -5.17 -28.57
#